data_AF-A0A957SCW8-F1
#
_entry.id   AF-A0A957SCW8-F1
#
_cell.length_a   1.000
_cell.length_b   1.000
_cell.length_c   1.000
_cell.angle_alpha   90.00
_cell.angle_beta   90.00
_cell.angle_gamma   90.00
#
_symmetry.space_group_name_H-M   'P 1'
#
loop_
_entity.id
_entity.type
_entity.pdbx_description
1 polymer ?
#
loop_
_entity_poly.entity_id
_entity_poly.type
_entity_poly.pdbx_seq_one_letter_code
_entity_poly.pdbx_strand_id
1 'polypeptide(L)'
;TTGDGGVVLASCASTVTGCPTGGAVTALWIHNAGASFTQHQFQIYSSTFQNGAWSNPQPVDAASNGADGQPMIVYRNGIPLAGWVRDADRDFTTANDRQFVLRPLDGSSPASILTDLPNNIVSGSLAVKSSGELVLAFTAANTGALLGPHSDLYVATQTCAQANCIWQIHQLMDVHGRPIRAERPVAVVDNQDQISITFRGLGFGPDNAGQEVVYPEDPPGMAQLTGELAQIEFNNTPQVNINYLSHNGAVNWQPTAIYEPLSNSKLAFAVQNVTASASTASESKSAASAIASEQPLIVAQTEQLPDSTIRTATILSPAQASELAVELWVENLGLPTVPAAGASAVDLIATWNGGYGIGTPGGTLALPGLGAAQSKKVTFNIAAPPPGLERPQMLFITVNPGQRVEERRLDNNQWRMAVGG
;
A
#
# COMPACT_ATOMS: atom_id res chain seq x y z
N THR A 1 4.58 17.95 -33.58
CA THR A 1 4.03 18.86 -32.54
C THR A 1 4.67 18.47 -31.23
N THR A 2 5.43 19.40 -30.63
CA THR A 2 5.98 19.22 -29.28
C THR A 2 4.86 19.40 -28.25
N GLY A 3 4.97 18.72 -27.11
CA GLY A 3 3.98 18.80 -26.06
C GLY A 3 4.55 18.33 -24.73
N ASP A 4 4.06 18.91 -23.64
CA ASP A 4 4.48 18.60 -22.29
C ASP A 4 3.32 17.99 -21.51
N GLY A 5 3.61 17.05 -20.60
CA GLY A 5 2.60 16.40 -19.79
C GLY A 5 3.16 15.67 -18.58
N GLY A 6 2.27 15.25 -17.68
CA GLY A 6 2.64 14.44 -16.52
C GLY A 6 3.62 15.13 -15.57
N VAL A 7 3.43 16.41 -15.29
CA VAL A 7 4.30 17.14 -14.35
C VAL A 7 4.16 16.57 -12.93
N VAL A 8 5.30 16.33 -12.30
CA VAL A 8 5.41 15.97 -10.87
C VAL A 8 6.39 16.92 -10.19
N LEU A 9 6.13 17.20 -8.92
CA LEU A 9 6.92 18.13 -8.10
C LEU A 9 7.39 17.40 -6.85
N ALA A 10 8.62 17.67 -6.44
CA ALA A 10 9.07 17.43 -5.08
C ALA A 10 9.67 18.70 -4.51
N SER A 11 9.56 18.86 -3.20
CA SER A 11 10.16 19.97 -2.47
C SER A 11 11.12 19.48 -1.41
N CYS A 12 12.11 20.32 -1.13
CA CYS A 12 13.07 20.17 -0.04
C CYS A 12 12.95 21.43 0.80
N ALA A 13 12.25 21.36 1.93
CA ALA A 13 12.02 22.52 2.78
C ALA A 13 13.35 22.98 3.42
N SER A 14 13.54 24.28 3.58
CA SER A 14 14.76 24.87 4.18
C SER A 14 15.02 24.41 5.62
N THR A 15 14.00 23.88 6.30
CA THR A 15 14.06 23.34 7.66
C THR A 15 14.56 21.90 7.72
N VAL A 16 14.64 21.21 6.59
CA VAL A 16 15.08 19.82 6.51
C VAL A 16 16.59 19.75 6.28
N THR A 17 17.29 18.98 7.11
CA THR A 17 18.74 18.79 7.03
C THR A 17 19.16 18.32 5.64
N GLY A 18 20.18 18.97 5.07
CA GLY A 18 20.69 18.68 3.72
C GLY A 18 19.98 19.45 2.60
N CYS A 19 18.78 20.01 2.84
CA CYS A 19 18.13 20.84 1.83
C CYS A 19 18.87 22.16 1.61
N PRO A 20 18.78 22.74 0.40
CA PRO A 20 19.39 24.04 0.11
C PRO A 20 18.82 25.17 0.98
N THR A 21 19.63 26.18 1.27
CA THR A 21 19.16 27.40 1.95
C THR A 21 18.02 28.05 1.16
N GLY A 22 16.93 28.41 1.85
CA GLY A 22 15.71 28.92 1.21
C GLY A 22 14.78 27.83 0.65
N GLY A 23 15.20 26.56 0.70
CA GLY A 23 14.49 25.43 0.16
C GLY A 23 14.60 25.35 -1.37
N ALA A 24 14.12 24.24 -1.93
CA ALA A 24 14.07 24.04 -3.36
C ALA A 24 12.81 23.25 -3.75
N VAL A 25 12.34 23.46 -4.97
CA VAL A 25 11.30 22.63 -5.60
C VAL A 25 11.83 22.18 -6.95
N THR A 26 11.77 20.89 -7.23
CA THR A 26 12.15 20.38 -8.56
C THR A 26 10.92 19.81 -9.24
N ALA A 27 10.73 20.23 -10.48
CA ALA A 27 9.73 19.70 -11.38
C ALA A 27 10.35 18.69 -12.33
N LEU A 28 9.67 17.56 -12.54
CA LEU A 28 9.89 16.67 -13.67
C LEU A 28 8.63 16.61 -14.52
N TRP A 29 8.78 16.48 -15.83
CA TRP A 29 7.67 16.26 -16.73
C TRP A 29 8.12 15.51 -17.98
N ILE A 30 7.16 14.99 -18.73
CA ILE A 30 7.39 14.36 -20.02
C ILE A 30 7.36 15.46 -21.08
N HIS A 31 8.41 15.55 -21.88
CA HIS A 31 8.48 16.39 -23.07
C HIS A 31 8.52 15.52 -24.31
N ASN A 32 7.65 15.78 -25.28
CA ASN A 32 7.75 15.16 -26.60
C ASN A 32 8.70 15.98 -27.50
N ALA A 33 9.94 15.49 -27.62
CA ALA A 33 10.94 16.03 -28.52
C ALA A 33 10.72 15.60 -30.00
N GLY A 34 9.73 14.75 -30.26
CA GLY A 34 9.43 14.20 -31.57
C GLY A 34 8.83 15.23 -32.55
N ALA A 35 9.22 15.15 -33.82
CA ALA A 35 8.69 16.02 -34.86
C ALA A 35 7.21 15.74 -35.19
N SER A 36 6.75 14.48 -35.01
CA SER A 36 5.40 14.01 -35.34
C SER A 36 4.86 13.00 -34.31
N PHE A 37 3.57 12.67 -34.39
CA PHE A 37 2.94 11.63 -33.56
C PHE A 37 3.53 10.22 -33.77
N THR A 38 3.94 9.90 -35.00
CA THR A 38 4.54 8.60 -35.35
C THR A 38 6.03 8.52 -35.05
N GLN A 39 6.66 9.65 -34.73
CA GLN A 39 8.07 9.77 -34.35
C GLN A 39 8.19 10.37 -32.94
N HIS A 40 7.30 9.98 -32.03
CA HIS A 40 7.34 10.48 -30.66
C HIS A 40 8.69 10.18 -30.02
N GLN A 41 9.18 11.15 -29.26
CA GLN A 41 10.42 11.03 -28.48
C GLN A 41 10.12 11.60 -27.10
N PHE A 42 9.49 10.78 -26.27
CA PHE A 42 9.20 11.19 -24.90
C PHE A 42 10.48 11.13 -24.08
N GLN A 43 10.84 12.27 -23.51
CA GLN A 43 12.01 12.44 -22.65
C GLN A 43 11.55 13.06 -21.33
N ILE A 44 12.20 12.70 -20.22
CA ILE A 44 11.97 13.41 -18.97
C ILE A 44 12.78 14.70 -18.98
N TYR A 45 12.13 15.81 -18.68
CA TYR A 45 12.75 17.11 -18.46
C TYR A 45 12.68 17.49 -16.99
N SER A 46 13.61 18.34 -16.57
CA SER A 46 13.66 18.88 -15.21
C SER A 46 13.90 20.38 -15.17
N SER A 47 13.39 21.02 -14.12
CA SER A 47 13.71 22.40 -13.74
C SER A 47 13.59 22.53 -12.23
N THR A 48 14.47 23.32 -11.62
CA THR A 48 14.48 23.53 -10.16
C THR A 48 14.20 24.99 -9.84
N PHE A 49 13.20 25.23 -9.00
CA PHE A 49 12.93 26.51 -8.36
C PHE A 49 13.79 26.66 -7.11
N GLN A 50 14.66 27.66 -7.11
CA GLN A 50 15.47 28.02 -5.96
C GLN A 50 15.77 29.52 -6.01
N ASN A 51 15.86 30.18 -4.86
CA ASN A 51 16.18 31.61 -4.77
C ASN A 51 15.25 32.51 -5.62
N GLY A 52 13.97 32.14 -5.70
CA GLY A 52 12.94 32.93 -6.37
C GLY A 52 12.85 32.74 -7.89
N ALA A 53 13.61 31.84 -8.51
CA ALA A 53 13.56 31.59 -9.95
C ALA A 53 13.65 30.10 -10.29
N TRP A 54 13.02 29.71 -11.41
CA TRP A 54 13.19 28.40 -12.03
C TRP A 54 14.47 28.37 -12.87
N SER A 55 15.22 27.29 -12.80
CA SER A 55 16.32 27.02 -13.72
C SER A 55 15.80 26.77 -15.14
N ASN A 56 16.65 26.95 -16.15
CA ASN A 56 16.30 26.55 -17.51
C ASN A 56 15.93 25.05 -17.55
N PRO A 57 14.84 24.67 -18.22
CA PRO A 57 14.51 23.27 -18.46
C PRO A 57 15.64 22.52 -19.15
N GLN A 58 15.97 21.32 -18.68
CA GLN A 58 16.97 20.45 -19.30
C GLN A 58 16.50 18.99 -19.33
N PRO A 59 16.86 18.21 -20.36
CA PRO A 59 16.59 16.77 -20.39
C PRO A 59 17.33 16.05 -19.27
N VAL A 60 16.64 15.16 -18.57
CA VAL A 60 17.20 14.33 -17.49
C VAL A 60 18.05 13.20 -18.03
N ASP A 61 17.87 12.74 -19.27
CA ASP A 61 18.75 11.76 -19.91
C ASP A 61 18.81 11.98 -21.43
N ALA A 62 19.55 13.03 -21.83
CA ALA A 62 19.62 13.48 -23.22
C ALA A 62 20.15 12.42 -24.21
N ALA A 63 20.91 11.44 -23.72
CA ALA A 63 21.51 10.40 -24.54
C ALA A 63 20.57 9.20 -24.77
N SER A 64 19.42 9.16 -24.10
CA SER A 64 18.47 8.06 -24.20
C SER A 64 17.89 7.93 -25.60
N ASN A 65 17.81 6.68 -26.07
CA ASN A 65 17.06 6.31 -27.26
C ASN A 65 15.71 5.66 -26.94
N GLY A 66 15.33 5.48 -25.68
CA GLY A 66 14.01 4.96 -25.31
C GLY A 66 12.92 6.03 -25.37
N ALA A 67 11.69 5.66 -24.99
CA ALA A 67 10.63 6.59 -24.67
C ALA A 67 10.39 6.59 -23.16
N ASP A 68 10.56 7.73 -22.52
CA ASP A 68 10.43 7.88 -21.08
C ASP A 68 9.03 8.36 -20.68
N GLY A 69 8.49 7.79 -19.61
CA GLY A 69 7.17 8.13 -19.07
C GLY A 69 7.06 7.90 -17.57
N GLN A 70 5.90 8.23 -16.99
CA GLN A 70 5.62 8.07 -15.55
C GLN A 70 6.72 8.71 -14.66
N PRO A 71 7.00 10.01 -14.78
CA PRO A 71 8.02 10.65 -13.97
C PRO A 71 7.63 10.60 -12.48
N MET A 72 8.64 10.41 -11.64
CA MET A 72 8.58 10.43 -10.19
C MET A 72 9.76 11.22 -9.69
N ILE A 73 9.58 11.99 -8.62
CA ILE A 73 10.69 12.73 -8.01
C ILE A 73 10.54 12.76 -6.50
N VAL A 74 11.68 12.61 -5.82
CA VAL A 74 11.84 12.74 -4.37
C VAL A 74 13.13 13.49 -4.07
N TYR A 75 13.30 13.94 -2.83
CA TYR A 75 14.59 14.41 -2.34
C TYR A 75 15.23 13.35 -1.47
N ARG A 76 16.51 13.06 -1.72
CA ARG A 76 17.33 12.17 -0.89
C ARG A 76 18.57 12.94 -0.46
N ASN A 77 18.71 13.19 0.84
CA ASN A 77 19.82 13.95 1.42
C ASN A 77 20.05 15.31 0.73
N GLY A 78 18.97 16.04 0.44
CA GLY A 78 19.05 17.34 -0.23
C GLY A 78 19.21 17.32 -1.75
N ILE A 79 19.42 16.14 -2.34
CA ILE A 79 19.59 15.98 -3.79
C ILE A 79 18.27 15.49 -4.39
N PRO A 80 17.72 16.15 -5.43
CA PRO A 80 16.57 15.62 -6.14
C PRO A 80 16.95 14.31 -6.85
N LEU A 81 16.15 13.28 -6.65
CA LEU A 81 16.31 11.98 -7.30
C LEU A 81 15.14 11.79 -8.26
N ALA A 82 15.45 11.78 -9.55
CA ALA A 82 14.49 11.50 -10.61
C ALA A 82 14.34 9.99 -10.78
N GLY A 83 13.10 9.53 -10.89
CA GLY A 83 12.73 8.18 -11.30
C GLY A 83 11.72 8.20 -12.43
N TRP A 84 11.75 7.23 -13.33
CA TRP A 84 10.77 7.11 -14.41
C TRP A 84 10.73 5.68 -14.96
N VAL A 85 9.71 5.41 -15.77
CA VAL A 85 9.61 4.18 -16.55
C VAL A 85 10.06 4.46 -17.97
N ARG A 86 11.04 3.70 -18.44
CA ARG A 86 11.55 3.74 -19.80
C ARG A 86 11.02 2.56 -20.59
N ASP A 87 10.50 2.85 -21.77
CA ASP A 87 10.15 1.92 -22.82
C ASP A 87 11.33 1.88 -23.81
N ALA A 88 11.96 0.73 -24.01
CA ALA A 88 13.28 0.66 -24.65
C ALA A 88 13.19 0.76 -26.17
N ASP A 89 12.15 0.18 -26.77
CA ASP A 89 11.91 0.18 -28.22
C ASP A 89 10.91 1.24 -28.70
N ARG A 90 10.24 1.94 -27.76
CA ARG A 90 9.21 2.96 -28.00
C ARG A 90 7.87 2.38 -28.49
N ASP A 91 7.65 1.09 -28.34
CA ASP A 91 6.41 0.42 -28.68
C ASP A 91 5.48 0.31 -27.47
N PHE A 92 4.62 1.32 -27.32
CA PHE A 92 3.56 1.35 -26.30
C PHE A 92 2.47 0.28 -26.47
N THR A 93 2.60 -0.67 -27.38
CA THR A 93 1.73 -1.85 -27.44
C THR A 93 2.26 -3.01 -26.61
N THR A 94 3.54 -2.99 -26.21
CA THR A 94 4.15 -4.05 -25.41
C THR A 94 4.60 -3.52 -24.05
N ALA A 95 4.58 -4.39 -23.03
CA ALA A 95 5.08 -4.05 -21.71
C ALA A 95 6.49 -4.59 -21.46
N ASN A 96 6.92 -5.63 -22.18
CA ASN A 96 7.99 -6.54 -21.75
C ASN A 96 9.39 -5.91 -21.66
N ASP A 97 9.61 -4.74 -22.25
CA ASP A 97 10.87 -4.02 -22.28
C ASP A 97 10.85 -2.75 -21.42
N ARG A 98 9.78 -2.57 -20.62
CA ARG A 98 9.63 -1.40 -19.76
C ARG A 98 10.40 -1.57 -18.46
N GLN A 99 11.30 -0.64 -18.21
CA GLN A 99 12.27 -0.70 -17.13
C GLN A 99 12.23 0.55 -16.26
N PHE A 100 12.53 0.40 -14.97
CA PHE A 100 12.67 1.54 -14.09
C PHE A 100 14.06 2.15 -14.21
N VAL A 101 14.12 3.48 -14.25
CA VAL A 101 15.37 4.23 -14.34
C VAL A 101 15.43 5.24 -13.20
N LEU A 102 16.61 5.41 -12.62
CA LEU A 102 16.90 6.42 -11.60
C LEU A 102 18.04 7.33 -12.04
N ARG A 103 17.96 8.61 -11.66
CA ARG A 103 19.06 9.55 -11.80
C ARG A 103 19.07 10.59 -10.67
N PRO A 104 20.12 10.64 -9.83
CA PRO A 104 20.36 11.79 -8.97
C PRO A 104 20.63 13.03 -9.82
N LEU A 105 19.97 14.15 -9.52
CA LEU A 105 20.15 15.42 -10.19
C LEU A 105 21.24 16.25 -9.49
N ASP A 106 22.41 15.64 -9.30
CA ASP A 106 23.60 16.26 -8.69
C ASP A 106 24.56 16.90 -9.72
N GLY A 107 24.21 16.83 -11.01
CA GLY A 107 24.99 17.36 -12.13
C GLY A 107 26.10 16.44 -12.67
N SER A 108 26.34 15.28 -12.04
CA SER A 108 27.46 14.38 -12.40
C SER A 108 27.05 12.91 -12.56
N SER A 109 26.02 12.46 -11.84
CA SER A 109 25.57 11.07 -11.84
C SER A 109 24.82 10.73 -13.14
N PRO A 110 25.15 9.61 -13.81
CA PRO A 110 24.40 9.14 -14.98
C PRO A 110 23.06 8.53 -14.58
N ALA A 111 22.15 8.42 -15.55
CA ALA A 111 20.95 7.61 -15.40
C ALA A 111 21.33 6.12 -15.27
N SER A 112 20.66 5.40 -14.38
CA SER A 112 20.90 3.99 -14.07
C SER A 112 19.60 3.20 -14.20
N ILE A 113 19.61 2.16 -15.03
CA ILE A 113 18.50 1.21 -15.14
C ILE A 113 18.58 0.24 -13.96
N LEU A 114 17.47 0.01 -13.27
CA LEU A 114 17.39 -0.95 -12.17
C LEU A 114 17.12 -2.35 -12.70
N THR A 115 18.18 -3.10 -12.97
CA THR A 115 18.10 -4.45 -13.57
C THR A 115 17.56 -5.53 -12.64
N ASP A 116 17.53 -5.26 -11.33
CA ASP A 116 16.99 -6.21 -10.35
C ASP A 116 15.45 -6.23 -10.36
N LEU A 117 14.81 -5.16 -10.85
CA LEU A 117 13.36 -5.06 -10.96
C LEU A 117 12.86 -5.83 -12.20
N PRO A 118 11.61 -6.34 -12.18
CA PRO A 118 11.03 -6.96 -13.36
C PRO A 118 10.94 -5.97 -14.53
N ASN A 119 11.15 -6.46 -15.75
CA ASN A 119 10.76 -5.75 -16.96
C ASN A 119 9.26 -5.96 -17.17
N ASN A 120 8.50 -4.92 -17.54
CA ASN A 120 7.01 -4.83 -17.56
C ASN A 120 6.39 -3.82 -16.59
N ILE A 121 7.19 -2.89 -16.05
CA ILE A 121 6.69 -1.86 -15.14
C ILE A 121 5.76 -0.90 -15.90
N VAL A 122 4.55 -0.72 -15.36
CA VAL A 122 3.50 0.12 -15.96
C VAL A 122 3.45 1.49 -15.30
N SER A 123 3.41 1.52 -13.97
CA SER A 123 3.34 2.74 -13.16
C SER A 123 4.06 2.56 -11.83
N GLY A 124 4.46 3.65 -11.19
CA GLY A 124 5.11 3.58 -9.89
C GLY A 124 5.05 4.87 -9.09
N SER A 125 5.50 4.76 -7.85
CA SER A 125 5.71 5.86 -6.92
C SER A 125 6.93 5.58 -6.06
N LEU A 126 7.77 6.60 -5.93
CA LEU A 126 9.02 6.56 -5.20
C LEU A 126 8.88 7.32 -3.88
N ALA A 127 9.41 6.77 -2.80
CA ALA A 127 9.51 7.39 -1.49
C ALA A 127 10.90 7.14 -0.87
N VAL A 128 11.23 7.89 0.18
CA VAL A 128 12.54 7.84 0.85
C VAL A 128 12.32 7.67 2.34
N LYS A 129 13.00 6.70 2.95
CA LYS A 129 13.05 6.51 4.40
C LYS A 129 13.97 7.53 5.06
N SER A 130 13.85 7.70 6.36
CA SER A 130 14.71 8.54 7.18
C SER A 130 16.21 8.17 7.07
N SER A 131 16.51 6.89 6.80
CA SER A 131 17.86 6.38 6.52
C SER A 131 18.44 6.82 5.17
N GLY A 132 17.61 7.37 4.27
CA GLY A 132 17.95 7.66 2.88
C GLY A 132 17.74 6.48 1.92
N GLU A 133 17.32 5.32 2.42
CA GLU A 133 16.93 4.17 1.60
C GLU A 133 15.63 4.44 0.83
N LEU A 134 15.56 3.91 -0.38
CA LEU A 134 14.42 4.10 -1.27
C LEU A 134 13.34 3.03 -1.09
N VAL A 135 12.11 3.44 -1.33
CA VAL A 135 10.94 2.56 -1.43
C VAL A 135 10.28 2.85 -2.77
N LEU A 136 10.03 1.82 -3.56
CA LEU A 136 9.34 1.90 -4.84
C LEU A 136 8.09 1.02 -4.76
N ALA A 137 6.91 1.62 -4.78
CA ALA A 137 5.67 0.88 -5.06
C ALA A 137 5.39 0.98 -6.55
N PHE A 138 5.10 -0.14 -7.21
CA PHE A 138 4.93 -0.16 -8.66
C PHE A 138 3.97 -1.26 -9.10
N THR A 139 3.45 -1.13 -10.31
CA THR A 139 2.63 -2.16 -10.94
C THR A 139 3.34 -2.73 -12.16
N ALA A 140 3.19 -4.03 -12.38
CA ALA A 140 3.82 -4.76 -13.48
C ALA A 140 2.79 -5.58 -14.25
N ALA A 141 2.80 -5.48 -15.58
CA ALA A 141 1.82 -6.11 -16.46
C ALA A 141 2.02 -7.63 -16.52
N ASN A 142 1.00 -8.43 -16.20
CA ASN A 142 1.11 -9.89 -16.17
C ASN A 142 0.81 -10.57 -17.54
N THR A 143 0.26 -9.85 -18.51
CA THR A 143 -0.14 -10.36 -19.85
C THR A 143 0.66 -9.76 -21.00
N GLY A 144 1.73 -9.01 -20.71
CA GLY A 144 2.51 -8.28 -21.72
C GLY A 144 1.78 -7.08 -22.35
N ALA A 145 0.48 -6.92 -22.08
CA ALA A 145 -0.32 -5.77 -22.49
C ALA A 145 -0.22 -4.65 -21.46
N LEU A 146 -0.08 -3.41 -21.94
CA LEU A 146 0.00 -2.20 -21.12
C LEU A 146 -1.35 -1.69 -20.60
N LEU A 147 -2.43 -2.10 -21.25
CA LEU A 147 -3.79 -1.62 -20.97
C LEU A 147 -4.62 -2.75 -20.36
N GLY A 148 -5.39 -2.42 -19.33
CA GLY A 148 -6.34 -3.33 -18.68
C GLY A 148 -6.04 -3.55 -17.20
N PRO A 149 -6.95 -4.24 -16.49
CA PRO A 149 -6.88 -4.40 -15.03
C PRO A 149 -5.84 -5.44 -14.57
N HIS A 150 -4.90 -5.81 -15.42
CA HIS A 150 -4.04 -6.98 -15.25
C HIS A 150 -2.61 -6.62 -14.88
N SER A 151 -2.44 -5.55 -14.10
CA SER A 151 -1.13 -5.20 -13.54
C SER A 151 -1.11 -5.54 -12.06
N ASP A 152 -0.17 -6.39 -11.66
CA ASP A 152 -0.03 -6.81 -10.28
C ASP A 152 0.79 -5.77 -9.50
N LEU A 153 0.46 -5.59 -8.22
CA LEU A 153 1.11 -4.64 -7.33
C LEU A 153 2.38 -5.24 -6.72
N TYR A 154 3.45 -4.46 -6.76
CA TYR A 154 4.74 -4.79 -6.17
C TYR A 154 5.21 -3.65 -5.28
N VAL A 155 6.09 -4.02 -4.34
CA VAL A 155 6.92 -3.08 -3.60
C VAL A 155 8.36 -3.55 -3.64
N ALA A 156 9.27 -2.63 -3.89
CA ALA A 156 10.70 -2.83 -3.78
C ALA A 156 11.25 -1.90 -2.70
N THR A 157 12.02 -2.44 -1.77
CA THR A 157 12.74 -1.66 -0.76
C THR A 157 14.23 -1.79 -0.99
N GLN A 158 14.93 -0.66 -0.86
CA GLN A 158 16.37 -0.62 -0.97
C GLN A 158 17.00 -0.88 0.39
N THR A 159 18.08 -1.63 0.42
CA THR A 159 18.98 -1.73 1.57
C THR A 159 20.40 -1.44 1.12
N CYS A 160 21.06 -0.50 1.77
CA CYS A 160 22.39 -0.06 1.37
C CYS A 160 23.46 -0.44 2.39
N ALA A 161 24.51 -1.11 1.92
CA ALA A 161 25.74 -1.32 2.66
C ALA A 161 26.85 -0.50 2.00
N GLN A 162 27.25 0.60 2.65
CA GLN A 162 28.17 1.60 2.09
C GLN A 162 27.63 2.16 0.75
N ALA A 163 28.39 2.03 -0.34
CA ALA A 163 28.00 2.51 -1.67
C ALA A 163 27.17 1.49 -2.49
N ASN A 164 27.01 0.27 -2.00
CA ASN A 164 26.26 -0.78 -2.69
C ASN A 164 24.87 -0.92 -2.11
N CYS A 165 23.86 -0.78 -2.97
CA CYS A 165 22.46 -0.92 -2.58
C CYS A 165 21.85 -2.11 -3.31
N ILE A 166 21.11 -2.94 -2.59
CA ILE A 166 20.34 -4.06 -3.12
C ILE A 166 18.85 -3.77 -2.99
N TRP A 167 18.05 -4.30 -3.93
CA TRP A 167 16.60 -4.21 -3.88
C TRP A 167 16.00 -5.53 -3.42
N GLN A 168 15.15 -5.47 -2.39
CA GLN A 168 14.26 -6.55 -2.01
C GLN A 168 12.89 -6.28 -2.62
N ILE A 169 12.39 -7.22 -3.43
CA ILE A 169 11.20 -7.03 -4.24
C ILE A 169 10.15 -8.05 -3.81
N HIS A 170 8.93 -7.57 -3.59
CA HIS A 170 7.79 -8.38 -3.21
C HIS A 170 6.62 -8.09 -4.14
N GLN A 171 6.09 -9.14 -4.78
CA GLN A 171 4.72 -9.12 -5.29
C GLN A 171 3.78 -9.14 -4.09
N LEU A 172 2.85 -8.19 -4.04
CA LEU A 172 1.92 -8.11 -2.93
C LEU A 172 0.72 -9.02 -3.17
N MET A 173 0.42 -9.83 -2.16
CA MET A 173 -0.67 -10.80 -2.15
C MET A 173 -1.61 -10.52 -1.00
N ASP A 174 -2.89 -10.80 -1.19
CA ASP A 174 -3.88 -10.70 -0.12
C ASP A 174 -3.80 -11.87 0.88
N VAL A 175 -4.72 -11.89 1.84
CA VAL A 175 -4.80 -12.94 2.87
C VAL A 175 -5.08 -14.34 2.31
N HIS A 176 -5.60 -14.45 1.08
CA HIS A 176 -5.85 -15.70 0.37
C HIS A 176 -4.70 -16.14 -0.54
N GLY A 177 -3.64 -15.34 -0.62
CA GLY A 177 -2.48 -15.58 -1.48
C GLY A 177 -2.69 -15.19 -2.94
N ARG A 178 -3.72 -14.37 -3.23
CA ARG A 178 -3.96 -13.85 -4.57
C ARG A 178 -3.12 -12.61 -4.82
N PRO A 179 -2.41 -12.49 -5.97
CA PRO A 179 -1.78 -11.24 -6.38
C PRO A 179 -2.78 -10.09 -6.42
N ILE A 180 -2.39 -8.93 -5.88
CA ILE A 180 -3.26 -7.75 -5.86
C ILE A 180 -3.11 -7.03 -7.19
N ARG A 181 -4.20 -6.84 -7.93
CA ARG A 181 -4.20 -6.07 -9.18
C ARG A 181 -4.49 -4.60 -8.87
N ALA A 182 -3.66 -3.69 -9.37
CA ALA A 182 -3.73 -2.28 -9.02
C ALA A 182 -3.31 -1.34 -10.15
N GLU A 183 -3.70 -0.08 -9.99
CA GLU A 183 -3.23 1.06 -10.79
C GLU A 183 -2.73 2.18 -9.88
N ARG A 184 -1.69 2.89 -10.37
CA ARG A 184 -1.18 4.13 -9.78
C ARG A 184 -0.90 4.00 -8.27
N PRO A 185 -0.02 3.10 -7.85
CA PRO A 185 0.35 3.02 -6.45
C PRO A 185 1.06 4.31 -6.02
N VAL A 186 0.81 4.74 -4.79
CA VAL A 186 1.43 5.90 -4.15
C VAL A 186 2.04 5.43 -2.84
N ALA A 187 3.37 5.43 -2.79
CA ALA A 187 4.13 5.09 -1.61
C ALA A 187 4.29 6.32 -0.71
N VAL A 188 3.98 6.16 0.56
CA VAL A 188 4.20 7.15 1.61
C VAL A 188 4.97 6.48 2.74
N VAL A 189 5.96 7.18 3.28
CA VAL A 189 6.73 6.75 4.44
C VAL A 189 6.45 7.74 5.57
N ASP A 190 6.05 7.24 6.73
CA ASP A 190 5.82 8.08 7.91
C ASP A 190 7.11 8.34 8.72
N ASN A 191 6.99 9.04 9.84
CA ASN A 191 8.11 9.39 10.71
C ASN A 191 8.68 8.21 11.50
N GLN A 192 8.08 7.01 11.41
CA GLN A 192 8.66 5.77 11.96
C GLN A 192 9.22 4.84 10.86
N ASP A 193 9.40 5.33 9.63
CA ASP A 193 9.81 4.55 8.47
C ASP A 193 8.83 3.43 8.07
N GLN A 194 7.59 3.50 8.56
CA GLN A 194 6.54 2.57 8.16
C GLN A 194 6.00 2.96 6.78
N ILE A 195 5.93 1.96 5.90
CA ILE A 195 5.57 2.14 4.48
C ILE A 195 4.07 1.91 4.34
N SER A 196 3.38 2.88 3.75
CA SER A 196 2.01 2.73 3.29
C SER A 196 1.94 2.87 1.78
N ILE A 197 1.11 2.06 1.15
CA ILE A 197 0.86 2.09 -0.29
C ILE A 197 -0.63 2.33 -0.50
N THR A 198 -0.99 3.49 -1.07
CA THR A 198 -2.36 3.81 -1.49
C THR A 198 -2.49 3.59 -2.99
N PHE A 199 -3.56 2.96 -3.44
CA PHE A 199 -3.72 2.59 -4.84
C PHE A 199 -5.20 2.47 -5.21
N ARG A 200 -5.45 2.40 -6.52
CA ARG A 200 -6.74 1.96 -7.07
C ARG A 200 -6.66 0.46 -7.29
N GLY A 201 -7.39 -0.32 -6.52
CA GLY A 201 -7.47 -1.76 -6.64
C GLY A 201 -8.42 -2.18 -7.77
N LEU A 202 -7.97 -3.11 -8.60
CA LEU A 202 -8.67 -3.62 -9.78
C LEU A 202 -8.86 -5.13 -9.71
N GLY A 203 -9.11 -5.63 -8.49
CA GLY A 203 -9.34 -7.05 -8.23
C GLY A 203 -8.06 -7.83 -7.93
N PHE A 204 -8.13 -9.12 -8.20
CA PHE A 204 -7.14 -10.10 -7.76
C PHE A 204 -6.73 -11.05 -8.89
N GLY A 205 -5.51 -11.56 -8.79
CA GLY A 205 -5.06 -12.71 -9.57
C GLY A 205 -5.61 -14.05 -9.03
N PRO A 206 -5.14 -15.17 -9.59
CA PRO A 206 -5.48 -16.50 -9.11
C PRO A 206 -5.01 -16.73 -7.67
N ASP A 207 -5.74 -17.54 -6.91
CA ASP A 207 -5.36 -17.98 -5.57
C ASP A 207 -4.22 -19.02 -5.59
N ASN A 208 -3.85 -19.53 -4.40
CA ASN A 208 -2.82 -20.57 -4.28
C ASN A 208 -3.17 -21.89 -5.00
N ALA A 209 -4.43 -22.12 -5.35
CA ALA A 209 -4.89 -23.25 -6.16
C ALA A 209 -4.96 -22.91 -7.66
N GLY A 210 -4.56 -21.71 -8.06
CA GLY A 210 -4.60 -21.21 -9.43
C GLY A 210 -6.01 -20.87 -9.92
N GLN A 211 -6.97 -20.63 -9.02
CA GLN A 211 -8.35 -20.29 -9.36
C GLN A 211 -8.60 -18.78 -9.25
N GLU A 212 -9.30 -18.21 -10.23
CA GLU A 212 -9.84 -16.85 -10.10
C GLU A 212 -11.13 -16.90 -9.25
N VAL A 213 -10.99 -16.62 -7.96
CA VAL A 213 -12.08 -16.66 -6.97
C VAL A 213 -12.32 -15.26 -6.42
N VAL A 214 -13.59 -14.89 -6.30
CA VAL A 214 -14.06 -13.73 -5.52
C VAL A 214 -14.58 -14.25 -4.19
N TYR A 215 -14.05 -13.73 -3.09
CA TYR A 215 -14.49 -14.08 -1.74
C TYR A 215 -15.57 -13.11 -1.24
N PRO A 216 -16.45 -13.53 -0.30
CA PRO A 216 -17.54 -12.69 0.20
C PRO A 216 -17.11 -11.35 0.82
N GLU A 217 -15.89 -11.28 1.36
CA GLU A 217 -15.27 -10.08 1.95
C GLU A 217 -14.64 -9.14 0.92
N ASP A 218 -14.52 -9.55 -0.35
CA ASP A 218 -13.99 -8.69 -1.39
C ASP A 218 -14.95 -7.53 -1.62
N PRO A 219 -14.48 -6.27 -1.56
CA PRO A 219 -15.37 -5.14 -1.75
C PRO A 219 -15.82 -5.08 -3.22
N PRO A 220 -17.00 -4.50 -3.50
CA PRO A 220 -17.58 -4.51 -4.83
C PRO A 220 -16.66 -3.99 -5.93
N GLY A 221 -15.82 -2.97 -5.64
CA GLY A 221 -14.91 -2.39 -6.63
C GLY A 221 -13.74 -3.28 -7.01
N MET A 222 -13.33 -4.18 -6.12
CA MET A 222 -12.36 -5.23 -6.42
C MET A 222 -13.00 -6.37 -7.19
N ALA A 223 -14.18 -6.83 -6.76
CA ALA A 223 -14.89 -7.94 -7.39
C ALA A 223 -15.33 -7.63 -8.84
N GLN A 224 -15.71 -6.38 -9.11
CA GLN A 224 -16.21 -5.93 -10.41
C GLN A 224 -15.15 -5.25 -11.29
N LEU A 225 -13.90 -5.15 -10.80
CA LEU A 225 -12.79 -4.48 -11.48
C LEU A 225 -13.08 -2.99 -11.79
N THR A 226 -13.95 -2.34 -11.03
CA THR A 226 -14.33 -0.95 -11.27
C THR A 226 -13.34 0.04 -10.66
N GLY A 227 -12.62 -0.34 -9.59
CA GLY A 227 -11.59 0.50 -8.99
C GLY A 227 -11.88 0.92 -7.57
N GLU A 228 -11.48 0.10 -6.60
CA GLU A 228 -11.60 0.41 -5.17
C GLU A 228 -10.43 1.28 -4.70
N LEU A 229 -10.67 2.34 -3.92
CA LEU A 229 -9.58 3.03 -3.24
C LEU A 229 -9.13 2.18 -2.04
N ALA A 230 -7.86 1.83 -2.01
CA ALA A 230 -7.32 0.92 -1.00
C ALA A 230 -5.95 1.40 -0.48
N GLN A 231 -5.61 0.94 0.72
CA GLN A 231 -4.33 1.21 1.36
C GLN A 231 -3.77 -0.06 2.01
N ILE A 232 -2.46 -0.26 1.94
CA ILE A 232 -1.73 -1.34 2.60
C ILE A 232 -0.64 -0.73 3.47
N GLU A 233 -0.47 -1.27 4.68
CA GLU A 233 0.74 -1.07 5.48
C GLU A 233 1.71 -2.23 5.19
N PHE A 234 2.90 -1.92 4.70
CA PHE A 234 3.91 -2.90 4.29
C PHE A 234 5.03 -3.01 5.33
N ASN A 235 5.33 -4.24 5.74
CA ASN A 235 6.30 -4.57 6.78
C ASN A 235 7.34 -5.61 6.32
N ASN A 236 7.71 -5.57 5.03
CA ASN A 236 8.68 -6.50 4.44
C ASN A 236 8.19 -7.96 4.30
N THR A 237 6.88 -8.18 4.27
CA THR A 237 6.28 -9.47 3.90
C THR A 237 5.37 -9.33 2.68
N PRO A 238 5.36 -10.31 1.74
CA PRO A 238 4.57 -10.20 0.52
C PRO A 238 3.07 -10.38 0.75
N GLN A 239 2.68 -11.15 1.77
CA GLN A 239 1.27 -11.29 2.17
C GLN A 239 0.86 -10.10 3.04
N VAL A 240 -0.19 -9.40 2.64
CA VAL A 240 -0.62 -8.13 3.26
C VAL A 240 -2.13 -8.10 3.51
N ASN A 241 -2.51 -7.30 4.50
CA ASN A 241 -3.91 -6.95 4.75
C ASN A 241 -4.24 -5.65 4.02
N ILE A 242 -5.35 -5.65 3.28
CA ILE A 242 -5.80 -4.48 2.52
C ILE A 242 -6.84 -3.73 3.36
N ASN A 243 -6.60 -2.44 3.57
CA ASN A 243 -7.60 -1.53 4.12
C ASN A 243 -8.33 -0.85 2.98
N TYR A 244 -9.58 -1.24 2.73
CA TYR A 244 -10.40 -0.59 1.71
C TYR A 244 -10.95 0.72 2.24
N LEU A 245 -10.67 1.81 1.53
CA LEU A 245 -11.08 3.16 1.91
C LEU A 245 -12.42 3.54 1.26
N SER A 246 -12.80 2.82 0.21
CA SER A 246 -14.14 2.84 -0.36
C SER A 246 -14.76 1.44 -0.36
N HIS A 247 -16.09 1.36 -0.39
CA HIS A 247 -16.86 0.10 -0.34
C HIS A 247 -18.13 0.13 -1.21
N ASN A 248 -18.25 1.11 -2.11
CA ASN A 248 -19.48 1.38 -2.83
C ASN A 248 -19.43 0.91 -4.31
N GLY A 249 -18.32 0.32 -4.75
CA GLY A 249 -18.12 -0.11 -6.14
C GLY A 249 -18.03 1.03 -7.16
N ALA A 250 -18.00 2.29 -6.69
CA ALA A 250 -17.79 3.44 -7.55
C ALA A 250 -16.36 3.46 -8.09
N VAL A 251 -16.18 4.13 -9.22
CA VAL A 251 -14.88 4.19 -9.87
C VAL A 251 -14.03 5.28 -9.24
N ASN A 252 -12.91 4.90 -8.64
CA ASN A 252 -11.92 5.83 -8.11
C ASN A 252 -10.78 6.05 -9.10
N TRP A 253 -10.46 7.30 -9.41
CA TRP A 253 -9.36 7.69 -10.30
C TRP A 253 -8.35 8.56 -9.57
N GLN A 254 -7.11 8.55 -10.09
CA GLN A 254 -6.00 9.39 -9.64
C GLN A 254 -5.79 9.35 -8.12
N PRO A 255 -5.58 8.15 -7.53
CA PRO A 255 -5.26 8.05 -6.12
C PRO A 255 -4.01 8.88 -5.81
N THR A 256 -4.05 9.61 -4.71
CA THR A 256 -2.88 10.25 -4.11
C THR A 256 -2.95 10.12 -2.60
N ALA A 257 -1.81 10.19 -1.94
CA ALA A 257 -1.72 10.08 -0.50
C ALA A 257 -0.58 10.91 0.06
N ILE A 258 -0.76 11.38 1.29
CA ILE A 258 0.25 12.07 2.08
C ILE A 258 0.21 11.57 3.53
N TYR A 259 1.33 11.66 4.22
CA TYR A 259 1.38 11.53 5.67
C TYR A 259 1.38 12.92 6.29
N GLU A 260 0.50 13.16 7.27
CA GLU A 260 0.45 14.39 8.04
C GLU A 260 1.03 14.15 9.45
N PRO A 261 2.23 14.67 9.75
CA PRO A 261 2.91 14.42 11.02
C PRO A 261 2.19 15.00 12.25
N LEU A 262 1.48 16.13 12.12
CA LEU A 262 0.85 16.78 13.27
C LEU A 262 -0.33 15.96 13.83
N SER A 263 -1.12 15.36 12.94
CA SER A 263 -2.23 14.47 13.31
C SER A 263 -1.84 13.00 13.33
N ASN A 264 -0.58 12.67 13.02
CA ASN A 264 -0.09 11.31 12.86
C ASN A 264 -1.05 10.45 12.01
N SER A 265 -1.42 10.93 10.83
CA SER A 265 -2.43 10.27 10.00
C SER A 265 -2.03 10.25 8.53
N LYS A 266 -2.50 9.24 7.81
CA LYS A 266 -2.38 9.15 6.36
C LYS A 266 -3.65 9.67 5.72
N LEU A 267 -3.53 10.64 4.83
CA LEU A 267 -4.64 11.17 4.05
C LEU A 267 -4.55 10.59 2.65
N ALA A 268 -5.62 9.96 2.20
CA ALA A 268 -5.78 9.43 0.86
C ALA A 268 -6.89 10.17 0.14
N PHE A 269 -6.64 10.49 -1.12
CA PHE A 269 -7.55 11.22 -1.99
C PHE A 269 -7.77 10.47 -3.29
N ALA A 270 -8.98 10.51 -3.81
CA ALA A 270 -9.30 10.04 -5.15
C ALA A 270 -10.45 10.83 -5.75
N VAL A 271 -10.47 10.91 -7.08
CA VAL A 271 -11.60 11.45 -7.82
C VAL A 271 -12.60 10.31 -8.04
N GLN A 272 -13.78 10.42 -7.47
CA GLN A 272 -14.81 9.39 -7.62
C GLN A 272 -15.77 9.75 -8.74
N ASN A 273 -16.09 8.74 -9.56
CA ASN A 273 -17.19 8.82 -10.49
C ASN A 273 -18.20 7.73 -10.13
N VAL A 274 -19.46 8.11 -9.94
CA VAL A 274 -20.52 7.17 -9.64
C VAL A 274 -20.77 6.36 -10.90
N THR A 275 -20.54 5.05 -10.85
CA THR A 275 -20.93 4.16 -11.93
C THR A 275 -22.44 4.17 -12.03
N ALA A 276 -22.98 4.74 -13.13
CA ALA A 276 -24.32 4.39 -13.55
C ALA A 276 -24.34 2.87 -13.78
N SER A 277 -25.22 2.18 -13.06
CA SER A 277 -25.41 0.73 -13.15
C SER A 277 -25.36 0.26 -14.60
N ALA A 278 -24.42 -0.65 -14.91
CA ALA A 278 -24.28 -1.41 -16.16
C ALA A 278 -25.14 -0.91 -17.35
N SER A 279 -24.76 0.21 -17.99
CA SER A 279 -25.36 0.59 -19.26
C SER A 279 -24.64 -0.14 -20.41
N THR A 280 -25.43 -0.66 -21.35
CA THR A 280 -25.00 -1.50 -22.45
C THR A 280 -24.02 -0.75 -23.37
N ALA A 281 -23.16 -1.50 -24.06
CA ALA A 281 -22.03 -1.04 -24.89
C ALA A 281 -22.34 -0.06 -26.05
N SER A 282 -23.55 0.52 -26.11
CA SER A 282 -23.97 1.51 -27.09
C SER A 282 -23.75 2.97 -26.66
N GLU A 283 -23.45 3.26 -25.37
CA GLU A 283 -23.33 4.65 -24.87
C GLU A 283 -21.89 5.18 -24.80
N SER A 284 -20.89 4.35 -25.04
CA SER A 284 -19.47 4.70 -24.93
C SER A 284 -18.92 5.62 -26.05
N LYS A 285 -19.77 6.14 -26.95
CA LYS A 285 -19.36 7.07 -28.02
C LYS A 285 -19.75 8.54 -27.81
N SER A 286 -20.50 8.90 -26.77
CA SER A 286 -20.92 10.29 -26.52
C SER A 286 -20.45 10.91 -25.20
N ALA A 287 -19.72 10.18 -24.35
CA ALA A 287 -19.24 10.68 -23.06
C ALA A 287 -17.99 11.59 -23.12
N ALA A 288 -17.46 11.89 -24.31
CA ALA A 288 -16.24 12.69 -24.46
C ALA A 288 -16.43 14.21 -24.22
N SER A 289 -17.66 14.69 -23.99
CA SER A 289 -17.94 16.15 -23.91
C SER A 289 -18.89 16.59 -22.79
N ALA A 290 -19.12 15.77 -21.76
CA ALA A 290 -19.87 16.19 -20.59
C ALA A 290 -19.04 15.96 -19.32
N ILE A 291 -18.09 16.87 -19.07
CA ILE A 291 -17.52 17.06 -17.74
C ILE A 291 -18.65 17.63 -16.87
N ALA A 292 -19.42 16.76 -16.23
CA ALA A 292 -20.38 17.17 -15.21
C ALA A 292 -19.62 17.86 -14.05
N SER A 293 -20.12 19.00 -13.60
CA SER A 293 -19.40 19.99 -12.81
C SER A 293 -19.19 19.65 -11.33
N GLU A 294 -19.37 18.40 -10.90
CA GLU A 294 -19.17 17.98 -9.51
C GLU A 294 -18.69 16.52 -9.49
N GLN A 295 -17.40 16.29 -9.74
CA GLN A 295 -16.79 15.00 -9.39
C GLN A 295 -16.50 15.01 -7.89
N PRO A 296 -17.16 14.17 -7.06
CA PRO A 296 -16.88 14.15 -5.64
C PRO A 296 -15.43 13.72 -5.38
N LEU A 297 -14.68 14.57 -4.69
CA LEU A 297 -13.39 14.21 -4.11
C LEU A 297 -13.67 13.31 -2.90
N ILE A 298 -13.15 12.08 -2.91
CA ILE A 298 -13.08 11.30 -1.68
C ILE A 298 -11.87 11.76 -0.91
N VAL A 299 -12.09 12.04 0.36
CA VAL A 299 -11.02 12.20 1.36
C VAL A 299 -11.21 11.08 2.37
N ALA A 300 -10.21 10.22 2.47
CA ALA A 300 -10.13 9.21 3.51
C ALA A 300 -8.95 9.54 4.41
N GLN A 301 -9.19 9.56 5.72
CA GLN A 301 -8.16 9.70 6.73
C GLN A 301 -8.01 8.38 7.45
N THR A 302 -6.81 7.82 7.40
CA THR A 302 -6.43 6.66 8.20
C THR A 302 -5.55 7.15 9.33
N GLU A 303 -6.07 7.17 10.55
CA GLU A 303 -5.25 7.41 11.74
C GLU A 303 -4.20 6.30 11.87
N GLN A 304 -2.97 6.69 12.22
CA GLN A 304 -1.90 5.74 12.49
C GLN A 304 -2.01 5.27 13.94
N LEU A 305 -2.93 4.32 14.15
CA LEU A 305 -3.12 3.61 15.41
C LEU A 305 -2.74 2.14 15.26
N PRO A 306 -2.38 1.45 16.35
CA PRO A 306 -2.31 0.00 16.36
C PRO A 306 -3.64 -0.66 15.97
N ASP A 307 -3.59 -1.89 15.47
CA ASP A 307 -4.77 -2.64 15.02
C ASP A 307 -4.60 -4.13 15.34
N SER A 308 -4.92 -4.52 16.58
CA SER A 308 -4.76 -5.91 17.01
C SER A 308 -5.92 -6.76 16.51
N THR A 309 -5.61 -7.87 15.83
CA THR A 309 -6.60 -8.82 15.33
C THR A 309 -6.25 -10.25 15.70
N ILE A 310 -7.26 -11.12 15.74
CA ILE A 310 -7.08 -12.57 15.94
C ILE A 310 -7.39 -13.24 14.60
N ARG A 311 -6.35 -13.81 13.97
CA ARG A 311 -6.50 -14.43 12.64
C ARG A 311 -7.11 -15.82 12.71
N THR A 312 -6.62 -16.64 13.63
CA THR A 312 -7.14 -18.00 13.87
C THR A 312 -7.01 -18.35 15.34
N ALA A 313 -7.89 -19.23 15.80
CA ALA A 313 -7.75 -19.91 17.08
C ALA A 313 -8.12 -21.40 16.93
N THR A 314 -7.52 -22.27 17.74
CA THR A 314 -7.74 -23.71 17.73
C THR A 314 -7.58 -24.26 19.14
N ILE A 315 -8.44 -25.21 19.54
CA ILE A 315 -8.32 -25.90 20.82
C ILE A 315 -7.34 -27.08 20.66
N LEU A 316 -6.30 -27.13 21.49
CA LEU A 316 -5.32 -28.22 21.51
C LEU A 316 -5.65 -29.29 22.55
N SER A 317 -6.34 -28.92 23.64
CA SER A 317 -6.70 -29.85 24.71
C SER A 317 -7.87 -30.77 24.35
N PRO A 318 -7.92 -32.00 24.91
CA PRO A 318 -9.12 -32.83 24.81
C PRO A 318 -10.34 -32.15 25.44
N ALA A 319 -11.52 -32.39 24.87
CA ALA A 319 -12.79 -31.72 25.20
C ALA A 319 -13.31 -31.94 26.64
N GLN A 320 -12.60 -32.71 27.47
CA GLN A 320 -12.96 -32.98 28.87
C GLN A 320 -11.93 -32.46 29.89
N ALA A 321 -10.91 -31.71 29.44
CA ALA A 321 -9.95 -31.13 30.36
C ALA A 321 -10.58 -30.00 31.18
N SER A 322 -10.22 -29.91 32.47
CA SER A 322 -10.59 -28.79 33.34
C SER A 322 -9.97 -27.45 32.88
N GLU A 323 -8.93 -27.53 32.06
CA GLU A 323 -8.24 -26.42 31.44
C GLU A 323 -7.99 -26.74 29.96
N LEU A 324 -8.35 -25.80 29.08
CA LEU A 324 -8.17 -25.92 27.64
C LEU A 324 -6.98 -25.08 27.20
N ALA A 325 -6.03 -25.69 26.50
CA ALA A 325 -4.99 -24.99 25.78
C ALA A 325 -5.56 -24.52 24.44
N VAL A 326 -5.60 -23.22 24.23
CA VAL A 326 -5.97 -22.59 22.96
C VAL A 326 -4.71 -22.09 22.28
N GLU A 327 -4.52 -22.49 21.03
CA GLU A 327 -3.49 -21.93 20.16
C GLU A 327 -4.12 -20.91 19.24
N LEU A 328 -3.53 -19.72 19.14
CA LEU A 328 -4.06 -18.65 18.32
C LEU A 328 -2.96 -17.77 17.72
N TRP A 329 -3.27 -17.12 16.61
CA TRP A 329 -2.42 -16.12 15.98
C TRP A 329 -3.00 -14.73 16.22
N VAL A 330 -2.24 -13.91 16.95
CA VAL A 330 -2.52 -12.47 17.10
C VAL A 330 -1.66 -11.72 16.10
N GLU A 331 -2.26 -10.77 15.39
CA GLU A 331 -1.55 -9.91 14.45
C GLU A 331 -1.80 -8.45 14.83
N ASN A 332 -0.84 -7.57 14.55
CA ASN A 332 -1.03 -6.13 14.66
C ASN A 332 -0.95 -5.50 13.28
N LEU A 333 -2.08 -5.13 12.67
CA LEU A 333 -2.17 -4.60 11.31
C LEU A 333 -1.95 -3.08 11.20
N GLY A 334 -1.62 -2.44 12.33
CA GLY A 334 -1.43 -1.00 12.45
C GLY A 334 -0.03 -0.65 12.94
N LEU A 335 0.12 0.50 13.59
CA LEU A 335 1.39 0.90 14.21
C LEU A 335 1.81 -0.06 15.33
N PRO A 336 3.12 -0.14 15.66
CA PRO A 336 3.60 -0.97 16.77
C PRO A 336 2.85 -0.67 18.08
N THR A 337 2.39 -1.70 18.77
CA THR A 337 1.94 -1.56 20.16
C THR A 337 3.18 -1.52 21.05
N VAL A 338 3.62 -0.33 21.45
CA VAL A 338 4.79 -0.21 22.35
C VAL A 338 4.29 -0.20 23.81
N PRO A 339 4.58 -1.24 24.62
CA PRO A 339 4.23 -1.19 26.02
C PRO A 339 5.04 -0.12 26.74
N ALA A 340 4.45 0.51 27.77
CA ALA A 340 5.24 1.20 28.78
C ALA A 340 6.24 0.21 29.41
N ALA A 341 7.44 0.68 29.76
CA ALA A 341 8.50 -0.18 30.28
C ALA A 341 8.01 -1.07 31.44
N GLY A 342 8.04 -2.40 31.25
CA GLY A 342 7.61 -3.38 32.24
C GLY A 342 6.11 -3.72 32.25
N ALA A 343 5.30 -3.21 31.32
CA ALA A 343 3.88 -3.52 31.19
C ALA A 343 3.56 -4.44 29.99
N SER A 344 2.40 -5.10 30.04
CA SER A 344 1.79 -5.68 28.83
C SER A 344 1.30 -4.56 27.91
N ALA A 345 1.45 -4.74 26.60
CA ALA A 345 0.97 -3.75 25.64
C ALA A 345 -0.55 -3.87 25.47
N VAL A 346 -1.02 -5.10 25.34
CA VAL A 346 -2.45 -5.44 25.25
C VAL A 346 -2.72 -6.73 26.03
N ASP A 347 -3.96 -6.93 26.45
CA ASP A 347 -4.41 -8.17 27.09
C ASP A 347 -5.26 -8.98 26.12
N LEU A 348 -5.17 -10.30 26.21
CA LEU A 348 -6.03 -11.24 25.51
C LEU A 348 -6.94 -11.92 26.53
N ILE A 349 -8.25 -11.76 26.38
CA ILE A 349 -9.24 -12.25 27.34
C ILE A 349 -10.15 -13.27 26.66
N ALA A 350 -10.31 -14.42 27.30
CA ALA A 350 -11.29 -15.42 26.92
C ALA A 350 -12.53 -15.33 27.81
N THR A 351 -13.70 -15.42 27.21
CA THR A 351 -14.99 -15.49 27.89
C THR A 351 -15.89 -16.55 27.25
N TRP A 352 -16.76 -17.15 28.05
CA TRP A 352 -17.72 -18.16 27.65
C TRP A 352 -19.12 -17.58 27.54
N ASN A 353 -19.83 -17.96 26.48
CA ASN A 353 -21.24 -17.65 26.23
C ASN A 353 -21.58 -16.16 26.24
N GLY A 354 -20.62 -15.33 25.86
CA GLY A 354 -20.74 -13.88 25.72
C GLY A 354 -19.36 -13.26 25.55
N GLY A 355 -19.28 -12.10 24.90
CA GLY A 355 -18.03 -11.34 24.77
C GLY A 355 -17.57 -10.74 26.11
N TYR A 356 -16.45 -10.03 26.07
CA TYR A 356 -15.92 -9.30 27.23
C TYR A 356 -16.99 -8.42 27.90
N GLY A 357 -17.01 -8.42 29.24
CA GLY A 357 -17.99 -7.67 30.04
C GLY A 357 -19.37 -8.34 30.16
N ILE A 358 -19.66 -9.40 29.39
CA ILE A 358 -20.95 -10.11 29.41
C ILE A 358 -20.77 -11.59 29.77
N GLY A 359 -19.83 -12.27 29.11
CA GLY A 359 -19.63 -13.72 29.28
C GLY A 359 -18.89 -14.10 30.56
N THR A 360 -18.91 -15.40 30.88
CA THR A 360 -18.18 -15.93 32.04
C THR A 360 -16.67 -15.95 31.75
N PRO A 361 -15.80 -15.42 32.62
CA PRO A 361 -14.36 -15.42 32.39
C PRO A 361 -13.77 -16.82 32.20
N GLY A 362 -13.05 -17.03 31.10
CA GLY A 362 -12.26 -18.24 30.82
C GLY A 362 -10.78 -18.05 31.10
N GLY A 363 -10.24 -16.84 30.95
CA GLY A 363 -8.84 -16.55 31.28
C GLY A 363 -8.40 -15.17 30.82
N THR A 364 -7.18 -14.77 31.19
CA THR A 364 -6.53 -13.57 30.68
C THR A 364 -5.05 -13.84 30.46
N LEU A 365 -4.51 -13.35 29.35
CA LEU A 365 -3.10 -13.43 29.01
C LEU A 365 -2.59 -12.05 28.61
N ALA A 366 -1.56 -11.60 29.31
CA ALA A 366 -0.80 -10.42 28.94
C ALA A 366 0.02 -10.71 27.67
N LEU A 367 -0.12 -9.87 26.64
CA LEU A 367 0.71 -9.93 25.45
C LEU A 367 1.78 -8.83 25.49
N PRO A 368 3.03 -9.17 25.11
CA PRO A 368 4.00 -8.13 24.80
C PRO A 368 3.55 -7.37 23.55
N GLY A 369 4.09 -6.17 23.39
CA GLY A 369 3.92 -5.38 22.17
C GLY A 369 4.25 -6.16 20.91
N LEU A 370 3.43 -5.95 19.89
CA LEU A 370 3.66 -6.41 18.52
C LEU A 370 4.07 -5.22 17.67
N GLY A 371 5.13 -5.39 16.88
CA GLY A 371 5.51 -4.44 15.82
C GLY A 371 4.44 -4.31 14.73
N ALA A 372 4.65 -3.36 13.82
CA ALA A 372 3.73 -3.15 12.70
C ALA A 372 3.68 -4.37 11.77
N ALA A 373 2.46 -4.79 11.43
CA ALA A 373 2.11 -6.00 10.68
C ALA A 373 2.79 -7.29 11.19
N GLN A 374 3.25 -7.30 12.45
CA GLN A 374 3.82 -8.49 13.07
C GLN A 374 2.70 -9.45 13.48
N SER A 375 2.93 -10.75 13.24
CA SER A 375 2.11 -11.83 13.77
C SER A 375 2.86 -12.58 14.88
N LYS A 376 2.11 -13.04 15.87
CA LYS A 376 2.62 -13.86 16.97
C LYS A 376 1.67 -15.00 17.26
N LYS A 377 2.24 -16.20 17.20
CA LYS A 377 1.61 -17.41 17.70
C LYS A 377 1.65 -17.43 19.22
N VAL A 378 0.51 -17.70 19.85
CA VAL A 378 0.35 -17.70 21.30
C VAL A 378 -0.41 -18.95 21.72
N THR A 379 0.06 -19.57 22.80
CA THR A 379 -0.69 -20.62 23.51
C THR A 379 -1.26 -20.00 24.78
N PHE A 380 -2.57 -20.15 24.96
CA PHE A 380 -3.35 -19.54 26.01
C PHE A 380 -4.18 -20.60 26.71
N ASN A 381 -3.89 -20.84 27.99
CA ASN A 381 -4.68 -21.76 28.78
C ASN A 381 -5.89 -21.05 29.38
N ILE A 382 -7.06 -21.65 29.24
CA ILE A 382 -8.33 -21.11 29.73
C ILE A 382 -9.05 -22.15 30.57
N ALA A 383 -9.73 -21.72 31.61
CA ALA A 383 -10.62 -22.56 32.40
C ALA A 383 -11.80 -23.04 31.55
N ALA A 384 -12.21 -24.29 31.76
CA ALA A 384 -13.44 -24.82 31.19
C ALA A 384 -14.67 -24.01 31.68
N PRO A 385 -15.74 -23.90 30.86
CA PRO A 385 -16.94 -23.18 31.23
C PRO A 385 -17.63 -23.86 32.44
N PRO A 386 -18.33 -23.12 33.34
CA PRO A 386 -18.98 -23.71 34.50
C PRO A 386 -19.94 -24.88 34.22
N PRO A 387 -20.79 -24.84 33.17
CA PRO A 387 -21.64 -25.99 32.83
C PRO A 387 -20.86 -27.17 32.20
N GLY A 388 -19.54 -27.08 32.06
CA GLY A 388 -18.71 -28.06 31.38
C GLY A 388 -18.86 -28.00 29.86
N LEU A 389 -18.20 -28.96 29.19
CA LEU A 389 -18.13 -29.06 27.73
C LEU A 389 -19.00 -30.18 27.15
N GLU A 390 -19.89 -30.76 27.98
CA GLU A 390 -20.84 -31.81 27.58
C GLU A 390 -21.92 -31.31 26.60
N ARG A 391 -22.05 -30.00 26.45
CA ARG A 391 -22.90 -29.34 25.46
C ARG A 391 -22.08 -28.28 24.74
N PRO A 392 -22.36 -27.98 23.46
CA PRO A 392 -21.67 -26.92 22.73
C PRO A 392 -21.74 -25.59 23.51
N GLN A 393 -20.56 -25.03 23.81
CA GLN A 393 -20.38 -23.72 24.42
C GLN A 393 -19.73 -22.77 23.41
N MET A 394 -20.08 -21.48 23.46
CA MET A 394 -19.43 -20.49 22.61
C MET A 394 -18.25 -19.86 23.36
N LEU A 395 -17.05 -20.04 22.84
CA LEU A 395 -15.85 -19.34 23.29
C LEU A 395 -15.70 -18.04 22.52
N PHE A 396 -15.49 -16.95 23.24
CA PHE A 396 -15.09 -15.66 22.71
C PHE A 396 -13.68 -15.36 23.19
N ILE A 397 -12.81 -14.95 22.29
CA ILE A 397 -11.45 -14.49 22.61
C ILE A 397 -11.34 -13.09 22.05
N THR A 398 -10.93 -12.12 22.87
CA THR A 398 -10.81 -10.72 22.46
C THR A 398 -9.44 -10.20 22.84
N VAL A 399 -8.75 -9.57 21.89
CA VAL A 399 -7.50 -8.86 22.14
C VAL A 399 -7.80 -7.38 22.43
N ASN A 400 -7.09 -6.80 23.38
CA ASN A 400 -7.25 -5.44 23.86
C ASN A 400 -8.69 -5.01 24.24
N PRO A 401 -9.49 -5.85 24.91
CA PRO A 401 -10.90 -5.54 25.16
C PRO A 401 -11.12 -4.37 26.14
N GLY A 402 -10.14 -4.10 27.00
CA GLY A 402 -10.14 -2.95 27.91
C GLY A 402 -9.65 -1.66 27.26
N GLN A 403 -9.29 -1.68 25.97
CA GLN A 403 -8.76 -0.54 25.22
C GLN A 403 -7.60 0.14 25.95
N ARG A 404 -6.67 -0.66 26.49
CA ARG A 404 -5.46 -0.13 27.15
C ARG A 404 -4.62 0.70 26.19
N VAL A 405 -4.70 0.34 24.92
CA VAL A 405 -4.17 1.07 23.78
C VAL A 405 -5.34 1.38 22.86
N GLU A 406 -5.38 2.58 22.32
CA GLU A 406 -6.36 2.95 21.31
C GLU A 406 -6.10 2.17 20.02
N GLU A 407 -7.14 1.59 19.44
CA GLU A 407 -7.03 0.76 18.23
C GLU A 407 -7.78 1.40 17.07
N ARG A 408 -7.20 1.26 15.88
CA ARG A 408 -7.82 1.71 14.63
C ARG A 408 -9.18 1.04 14.38
N ARG A 409 -9.28 -0.25 14.73
CA ARG A 409 -10.47 -1.07 14.52
C ARG A 409 -10.72 -1.95 15.74
N LEU A 410 -11.99 -2.03 16.12
CA LEU A 410 -12.45 -2.80 17.28
C LEU A 410 -13.38 -3.96 16.86
N ASP A 411 -13.79 -4.00 15.60
CA ASP A 411 -14.69 -5.01 15.05
C ASP A 411 -13.95 -6.29 14.63
N ASN A 412 -12.62 -6.22 14.47
CA ASN A 412 -11.74 -7.31 14.06
C ASN A 412 -10.87 -7.88 15.19
N ASN A 413 -11.05 -7.41 16.43
CA ASN A 413 -10.23 -7.83 17.58
C ASN A 413 -10.83 -9.02 18.37
N GLN A 414 -11.93 -9.59 17.88
CA GLN A 414 -12.62 -10.70 18.53
C GLN A 414 -12.74 -11.92 17.61
N TRP A 415 -12.41 -13.09 18.17
CA TRP A 415 -12.65 -14.39 17.57
C TRP A 415 -13.73 -15.15 18.36
N ARG A 416 -14.56 -15.93 17.66
CA ARG A 416 -15.57 -16.79 18.29
C ARG A 416 -15.57 -18.20 17.70
N MET A 417 -15.79 -19.20 18.55
CA MET A 417 -15.92 -20.59 18.11
C MET A 417 -16.80 -21.41 19.06
N ALA A 418 -17.43 -22.46 18.54
CA ALA A 418 -18.14 -23.45 19.35
C ALA A 418 -17.14 -24.51 19.85
N VAL A 419 -17.24 -24.89 21.12
CA VAL A 419 -16.37 -25.88 21.78
C VAL A 419 -17.23 -26.82 22.62
N GLY A 420 -16.93 -28.13 22.57
CA GLY A 420 -17.71 -29.15 23.28
C GLY A 420 -18.98 -29.59 22.53
N GLY A 421 -19.71 -30.53 23.13
CA GLY A 421 -20.80 -31.28 22.49
C GLY A 421 -20.40 -32.70 22.16
#